data_AF-A0A1M2VQQ5-F1
#
_entry.id   AF-A0A1M2VQQ5-F1
#
_cell.length_a   1.000
_cell.length_b   1.000
_cell.length_c   1.000
_cell.angle_alpha   90.00
_cell.angle_beta   90.00
_cell.angle_gamma   90.00
#
_symmetry.space_group_name_H-M   'P 1'
#
loop_
_entity.id
_entity.type
_entity.pdbx_description
1 polymer ?
#
loop_
_entity_poly.entity_id
_entity_poly.type
_entity_poly.pdbx_seq_one_letter_code
_entity_poly.pdbx_strand_id
1 'polypeptide(L)'
;ILGTGINSCGSLAPVNAPVASAQKEAMVRAFAQARRDPREVDFVELHATGTAMGDPTEANWVAKEFSRDDELVIGSLKGNVGHLEITAFLASLCKVCSIFETGMIPPNVNLKTPNPAIKWKEYKLRVPLEPEPLAVRASSGRGLVAMTSSGIGGSNGHCVVEGPPAVSPKPSSFWINAFDVPLLYVAAGLSPRSASASATDIVDRVGAWAGDVQQAAARA
;
A
#
# COMPACT_ATOMS: atom_id res chain seq x y z
N ILE A 1 -5.45 -1.98 -9.67
CA ILE A 1 -5.86 -3.23 -8.97
C ILE A 1 -5.90 -4.33 -10.00
N LEU A 2 -5.11 -5.40 -9.83
CA LEU A 2 -5.02 -6.50 -10.79
C LEU A 2 -6.00 -7.64 -10.48
N GLY A 3 -6.26 -7.89 -9.20
CA GLY A 3 -7.17 -8.95 -8.79
C GLY A 3 -7.58 -8.84 -7.32
N THR A 4 -8.76 -9.35 -7.01
CA THR A 4 -9.31 -9.42 -5.66
C THR A 4 -9.87 -10.80 -5.39
N GLY A 5 -9.91 -11.17 -4.12
CA GLY A 5 -10.50 -12.42 -3.67
C GLY A 5 -11.16 -12.21 -2.32
N ILE A 6 -12.40 -12.64 -2.21
CA ILE A 6 -13.18 -12.59 -0.97
C ILE A 6 -13.77 -13.96 -0.69
N ASN A 7 -13.85 -14.34 0.58
CA ASN A 7 -14.54 -15.55 1.03
C ASN A 7 -14.97 -15.42 2.50
N SER A 8 -15.45 -16.52 3.07
CA SER A 8 -15.75 -16.66 4.49
C SER A 8 -15.18 -17.97 5.03
N CYS A 9 -14.75 -17.96 6.28
CA CYS A 9 -14.33 -19.15 7.03
C CYS A 9 -15.49 -20.15 7.23
N GLY A 10 -16.75 -19.72 7.12
CA GLY A 10 -17.91 -20.58 7.36
C GLY A 10 -17.86 -21.26 8.74
N SER A 11 -18.14 -22.55 8.80
CA SER A 11 -18.13 -23.35 10.03
C SER A 11 -16.76 -23.98 10.37
N LEU A 12 -15.68 -23.59 9.69
CA LEU A 12 -14.35 -24.20 9.86
C LEU A 12 -13.75 -23.98 11.26
N ALA A 13 -14.16 -22.92 11.96
CA ALA A 13 -13.66 -22.58 13.29
C ALA A 13 -14.68 -21.69 14.04
N PRO A 14 -14.50 -21.48 15.36
CA PRO A 14 -15.23 -20.46 16.10
C PRO A 14 -15.14 -19.10 15.41
N VAL A 15 -16.17 -18.27 15.56
CA VAL A 15 -16.31 -17.01 14.81
C VAL A 15 -15.07 -16.12 14.87
N ASN A 16 -14.39 -16.07 16.02
CA ASN A 16 -13.23 -15.22 16.29
C ASN A 16 -11.87 -15.85 15.97
N ALA A 17 -11.84 -17.09 15.47
CA ALA A 17 -10.58 -17.80 15.23
C ALA A 17 -9.97 -17.41 13.87
N PRO A 18 -8.66 -17.12 13.79
CA PRO A 18 -7.99 -16.89 12.53
C PRO A 18 -7.85 -18.21 11.75
N VAL A 19 -8.41 -18.28 10.54
CA VAL A 19 -8.39 -19.49 9.70
C VAL A 19 -7.47 -19.28 8.50
N ALA A 20 -6.21 -19.71 8.63
CA ALA A 20 -5.18 -19.53 7.59
C ALA A 20 -5.59 -20.08 6.22
N SER A 21 -6.25 -21.24 6.17
CA SER A 21 -6.69 -21.85 4.91
C SER A 21 -7.71 -20.98 4.17
N ALA A 22 -8.64 -20.35 4.90
CA ALA A 22 -9.62 -19.43 4.31
C ALA A 22 -8.96 -18.13 3.84
N GLN A 23 -8.03 -17.57 4.62
CA GLN A 23 -7.23 -16.40 4.20
C GLN A 23 -6.42 -16.70 2.93
N LYS A 24 -5.76 -17.86 2.89
CA LYS A 24 -5.03 -18.35 1.72
C LYS A 24 -5.94 -18.49 0.51
N GLU A 25 -7.14 -19.05 0.66
CA GLU A 25 -8.06 -19.23 -0.46
C GLU A 25 -8.49 -17.89 -1.08
N ALA A 26 -8.74 -16.85 -0.25
CA ALA A 26 -8.99 -15.50 -0.74
C ALA A 26 -7.78 -14.97 -1.53
N MET A 27 -6.56 -15.21 -1.06
CA MET A 27 -5.33 -14.89 -1.78
C MET A 27 -5.24 -15.63 -3.12
N VAL A 28 -5.47 -16.95 -3.16
CA VAL A 28 -5.44 -17.73 -4.41
C VAL A 28 -6.40 -17.17 -5.45
N ARG A 29 -7.62 -16.79 -5.04
CA ARG A 29 -8.60 -16.16 -5.94
C ARG A 29 -8.08 -14.83 -6.51
N ALA A 30 -7.48 -13.98 -5.67
CA ALA A 30 -6.93 -12.70 -6.09
C ALA A 30 -5.77 -12.86 -7.08
N PHE A 31 -4.85 -13.78 -6.82
CA PHE A 31 -3.71 -14.05 -7.70
C PHE A 31 -4.12 -14.72 -9.03
N ALA A 32 -5.13 -15.60 -9.00
CA ALA A 32 -5.71 -16.17 -10.21
C ALA A 32 -6.28 -15.08 -11.14
N GLN A 33 -6.97 -14.08 -10.58
CA GLN A 33 -7.46 -12.92 -11.34
C GLN A 33 -6.31 -12.03 -11.81
N ALA A 34 -5.32 -11.78 -10.96
CA ALA A 34 -4.18 -10.90 -11.26
C ALA A 34 -3.24 -11.48 -12.33
N ARG A 35 -3.22 -12.82 -12.50
CA ARG A 35 -2.27 -13.54 -13.36
C ARG A 35 -0.82 -13.19 -13.05
N ARG A 36 -0.47 -13.19 -11.76
CA ARG A 36 0.87 -12.93 -11.24
C ARG A 36 1.33 -14.09 -10.36
N ASP A 37 2.64 -14.24 -10.23
CA ASP A 37 3.24 -15.16 -9.26
C ASP A 37 3.37 -14.44 -7.90
N PRO A 38 2.91 -15.03 -6.77
CA PRO A 38 3.12 -14.47 -5.44
C PRO A 38 4.59 -14.12 -5.11
N ARG A 39 5.56 -14.80 -5.74
CA ARG A 39 7.00 -14.53 -5.56
C ARG A 39 7.44 -13.19 -6.12
N GLU A 40 6.69 -12.62 -7.06
CA GLU A 40 6.95 -11.29 -7.64
C GLU A 40 6.57 -10.13 -6.71
N VAL A 41 5.92 -10.41 -5.58
CA VAL A 41 5.37 -9.36 -4.70
C VAL A 41 6.49 -8.67 -3.92
N ASP A 42 6.57 -7.37 -4.03
CA ASP A 42 7.63 -6.56 -3.44
C ASP A 42 7.40 -6.28 -1.95
N PHE A 43 6.13 -6.14 -1.56
CA PHE A 43 5.70 -5.85 -0.21
C PHE A 43 4.32 -6.48 0.07
N VAL A 44 4.13 -7.00 1.29
CA VAL A 44 2.82 -7.47 1.75
C VAL A 44 2.30 -6.59 2.88
N GLU A 45 1.17 -5.94 2.61
CA GLU A 45 0.39 -5.20 3.61
C GLU A 45 -0.57 -6.18 4.31
N LEU A 46 -0.16 -6.66 5.47
CA LEU A 46 -0.88 -7.64 6.28
C LEU A 46 -2.08 -7.03 6.98
N HIS A 47 -3.02 -7.89 7.36
CA HIS A 47 -4.07 -7.54 8.28
C HIS A 47 -3.52 -7.22 9.68
N ALA A 48 -2.63 -8.07 10.20
CA ALA A 48 -1.83 -7.94 11.43
C ALA A 48 -2.46 -7.03 12.50
N THR A 49 -3.34 -7.60 13.32
CA THR A 49 -4.08 -6.89 14.36
C THR A 49 -3.31 -6.74 15.67
N GLY A 50 -2.10 -7.29 15.75
CA GLY A 50 -1.31 -7.27 16.98
C GLY A 50 -1.68 -8.40 17.94
N THR A 51 -2.40 -9.42 17.47
CA THR A 51 -2.89 -10.50 18.34
C THR A 51 -1.88 -11.63 18.46
N ALA A 52 -1.76 -12.21 19.67
CA ALA A 52 -0.78 -13.25 19.96
C ALA A 52 -0.90 -14.49 19.05
N MET A 53 -2.13 -14.83 18.63
CA MET A 53 -2.41 -15.98 17.76
C MET A 53 -2.66 -15.61 16.29
N GLY A 54 -3.30 -14.46 16.02
CA GLY A 54 -3.64 -14.05 14.66
C GLY A 54 -2.42 -13.69 13.84
N ASP A 55 -1.49 -12.90 14.39
CA ASP A 55 -0.31 -12.46 13.65
C ASP A 55 0.61 -13.63 13.26
N PRO A 56 0.91 -14.62 14.15
CA PRO A 56 1.63 -15.83 13.73
C PRO A 56 0.86 -16.66 12.71
N THR A 57 -0.46 -16.74 12.82
CA THR A 57 -1.26 -17.48 11.84
C THR A 57 -1.11 -16.86 10.47
N GLU A 58 -1.31 -15.54 10.37
CA GLU A 58 -1.24 -14.80 9.11
C GLU A 58 0.17 -14.77 8.51
N ALA A 59 1.15 -14.29 9.26
CA ALA A 59 2.49 -14.08 8.74
C ALA A 59 3.15 -15.38 8.28
N ASN A 60 2.91 -16.50 8.98
CA ASN A 60 3.51 -17.77 8.61
C ASN A 60 2.89 -18.39 7.34
N TRP A 61 1.58 -18.25 7.10
CA TRP A 61 1.01 -18.75 5.84
C TRP A 61 1.40 -17.84 4.67
N VAL A 62 1.40 -16.52 4.87
CA VAL A 62 1.85 -15.57 3.84
C VAL A 62 3.30 -15.89 3.46
N ALA A 63 4.19 -15.99 4.44
CA ALA A 63 5.58 -16.34 4.20
C ALA A 63 5.76 -17.62 3.37
N LYS A 64 4.95 -18.64 3.65
CA LYS A 64 5.00 -19.92 2.92
C LYS A 64 4.57 -19.77 1.46
N GLU A 65 3.48 -19.05 1.19
CA GLU A 65 2.95 -18.91 -0.17
C GLU A 65 3.74 -17.92 -1.03
N PHE A 66 4.42 -16.95 -0.40
CA PHE A 66 5.23 -15.93 -1.06
C PHE A 66 6.73 -16.26 -0.99
N SER A 67 7.08 -17.49 -0.61
CA SER A 67 8.46 -17.93 -0.36
C SER A 67 9.35 -17.82 -1.61
N ARG A 68 10.53 -17.22 -1.40
CA ARG A 68 11.57 -16.96 -2.40
C ARG A 68 12.96 -16.91 -1.76
N ASP A 69 14.00 -16.67 -2.56
CA ASP A 69 15.39 -16.76 -2.12
C ASP A 69 15.89 -15.55 -1.31
N ASP A 70 15.29 -14.38 -1.45
CA ASP A 70 15.61 -13.18 -0.68
C ASP A 70 14.56 -12.88 0.41
N GLU A 71 14.67 -11.73 1.06
CA GLU A 71 13.74 -11.34 2.11
C GLU A 71 12.35 -10.98 1.57
N LEU A 72 11.31 -11.35 2.32
CA LEU A 72 9.95 -10.91 2.11
C LEU A 72 9.64 -9.77 3.09
N VAL A 73 9.42 -8.57 2.53
CA VAL A 73 9.08 -7.38 3.31
C VAL A 73 7.59 -7.38 3.59
N ILE A 74 7.24 -7.35 4.87
CA ILE A 74 5.86 -7.32 5.35
C ILE A 74 5.64 -6.12 6.26
N GLY A 75 4.40 -5.65 6.34
CA GLY A 75 4.03 -4.58 7.26
C GLY A 75 2.52 -4.48 7.46
N SER A 76 2.10 -3.52 8.26
CA SER A 76 0.69 -3.21 8.49
C SER A 76 0.55 -1.78 8.94
N LEU A 77 -0.33 -1.02 8.28
CA LEU A 77 -0.69 0.35 8.64
C LEU A 77 -1.22 0.46 10.07
N LYS A 78 -1.78 -0.62 10.64
CA LYS A 78 -2.37 -0.61 11.98
C LYS A 78 -1.38 -0.24 13.07
N GLY A 79 -0.08 -0.47 12.85
CA GLY A 79 0.97 0.00 13.77
C GLY A 79 0.98 1.53 13.91
N ASN A 80 0.67 2.25 12.83
CA ASN A 80 0.76 3.72 12.77
C ASN A 80 -0.54 4.42 13.17
N VAL A 81 -1.71 3.89 12.79
CA VAL A 81 -3.00 4.58 12.95
C VAL A 81 -4.05 3.76 13.70
N GLY A 82 -3.68 2.58 14.21
CA GLY A 82 -4.60 1.65 14.86
C GLY A 82 -5.51 0.91 13.88
N HIS A 83 -6.45 0.13 14.43
CA HIS A 83 -7.41 -0.64 13.63
C HIS A 83 -8.65 0.19 13.33
N LEU A 84 -8.77 0.67 12.09
CA LEU A 84 -9.91 1.50 11.65
C LEU A 84 -11.15 0.67 11.24
N GLU A 85 -11.32 -0.52 11.84
CA GLU A 85 -12.44 -1.44 11.59
C GLU A 85 -12.84 -1.56 10.10
N ILE A 86 -14.02 -1.05 9.73
CA ILE A 86 -14.62 -1.11 8.39
C ILE A 86 -13.76 -0.39 7.35
N THR A 87 -13.00 0.64 7.74
CA THR A 87 -12.12 1.40 6.84
C THR A 87 -10.66 0.94 6.89
N ALA A 88 -10.32 -0.10 7.66
CA ALA A 88 -8.94 -0.58 7.81
C ALA A 88 -8.31 -0.98 6.47
N PHE A 89 -9.07 -1.66 5.60
CA PHE A 89 -8.58 -2.03 4.27
C PHE A 89 -8.39 -0.81 3.36
N LEU A 90 -9.31 0.15 3.38
CA LEU A 90 -9.21 1.38 2.60
C LEU A 90 -8.00 2.21 3.03
N ALA A 91 -7.76 2.34 4.34
CA ALA A 91 -6.59 3.04 4.85
C ALA A 91 -5.29 2.34 4.40
N SER A 92 -5.26 1.01 4.46
CA SER A 92 -4.14 0.21 3.95
C SER A 92 -3.91 0.45 2.45
N LEU A 93 -4.98 0.58 1.65
CA LEU A 93 -4.89 0.96 0.24
C LEU A 93 -4.29 2.36 0.06
N CYS A 94 -4.67 3.34 0.89
CA CYS A 94 -4.06 4.68 0.86
C CYS A 94 -2.56 4.62 1.15
N LYS A 95 -2.12 3.81 2.12
CA LYS A 95 -0.69 3.55 2.37
C LYS A 95 -0.01 2.99 1.11
N VAL A 96 -0.60 1.99 0.47
CA VAL A 96 -0.05 1.38 -0.76
C VAL A 96 0.02 2.39 -1.91
N CYS A 97 -1.00 3.22 -2.10
CA CYS A 97 -0.95 4.31 -3.08
C CYS A 97 0.20 5.29 -2.80
N SER A 98 0.40 5.66 -1.53
CA SER A 98 1.52 6.52 -1.12
C SER A 98 2.89 5.86 -1.33
N ILE A 99 3.00 4.54 -1.11
CA ILE A 99 4.22 3.78 -1.44
C ILE A 99 4.53 3.88 -2.94
N PHE A 100 3.54 3.76 -3.81
CA PHE A 100 3.76 3.88 -5.26
C PHE A 100 4.08 5.31 -5.70
N GLU A 101 3.45 6.30 -5.07
CA GLU A 101 3.69 7.72 -5.37
C GLU A 101 5.11 8.15 -4.96
N THR A 102 5.56 7.71 -3.78
CA THR A 102 6.84 8.13 -3.20
C THR A 102 8.00 7.18 -3.49
N GLY A 103 7.70 5.93 -3.89
CA GLY A 103 8.68 4.86 -4.02
C GLY A 103 9.23 4.34 -2.68
N MET A 104 8.62 4.71 -1.55
CA MET A 104 9.13 4.43 -0.20
C MET A 104 8.11 3.64 0.64
N ILE A 105 8.58 2.63 1.36
CA ILE A 105 7.81 1.89 2.36
C ILE A 105 7.95 2.63 3.70
N PRO A 106 6.85 3.11 4.31
CA PRO A 106 6.91 3.76 5.61
C PRO A 106 7.15 2.74 6.73
N PRO A 107 7.70 3.17 7.87
CA PRO A 107 8.05 2.27 8.96
C PRO A 107 6.81 1.74 9.69
N ASN A 108 6.92 0.50 10.15
CA ASN A 108 6.00 -0.13 11.08
C ASN A 108 6.40 0.24 12.51
N VAL A 109 5.80 1.32 13.01
CA VAL A 109 6.10 1.87 14.34
C VAL A 109 5.66 0.94 15.47
N ASN A 110 6.22 1.14 16.67
CA ASN A 110 5.93 0.40 17.90
C ASN A 110 6.32 -1.08 17.91
N LEU A 111 6.96 -1.60 16.86
CA LEU A 111 7.51 -2.96 16.83
C LEU A 111 8.90 -3.01 17.49
N LYS A 112 8.96 -3.36 18.78
CA LYS A 112 10.23 -3.51 19.53
C LYS A 112 10.68 -4.97 19.64
N THR A 113 9.76 -5.84 20.05
CA THR A 113 10.01 -7.27 20.21
C THR A 113 9.09 -8.03 19.27
N PRO A 114 9.61 -8.63 18.19
CA PRO A 114 8.78 -9.37 17.26
C PRO A 114 8.21 -10.63 17.93
N ASN A 115 6.97 -11.01 17.56
CA ASN A 115 6.32 -12.19 18.12
C ASN A 115 7.13 -13.46 17.77
N PRO A 116 7.61 -14.24 18.76
CA PRO A 116 8.49 -15.38 18.52
C PRO A 116 7.80 -16.58 17.84
N ALA A 117 6.47 -16.61 17.80
CA ALA A 117 5.72 -17.65 17.09
C ALA A 117 5.68 -17.42 15.56
N ILE A 118 6.10 -16.24 15.09
CA ILE A 118 6.35 -16.00 13.67
C ILE A 118 7.74 -16.55 13.33
N LYS A 119 7.83 -17.35 12.27
CA LYS A 119 9.06 -18.02 11.83
C LYS A 119 9.97 -17.08 11.02
N TRP A 120 10.39 -15.97 11.64
CA TRP A 120 11.12 -14.87 10.99
C TRP A 120 12.34 -15.32 10.17
N LYS A 121 13.23 -16.09 10.80
CA LYS A 121 14.49 -16.56 10.17
C LYS A 121 14.27 -17.64 9.11
N GLU A 122 13.34 -18.57 9.36
CA GLU A 122 13.02 -19.67 8.42
C GLU A 122 12.49 -19.11 7.10
N TYR A 123 11.69 -18.05 7.17
CA TYR A 123 11.04 -17.46 6.01
C TYR A 123 11.64 -16.15 5.50
N LYS A 124 12.78 -15.71 6.07
CA LYS A 124 13.42 -14.43 5.72
C LYS A 124 12.43 -13.25 5.74
N LEU A 125 11.53 -13.24 6.72
CA LEU A 125 10.56 -12.17 6.91
C LEU A 125 11.24 -10.95 7.53
N ARG A 126 10.92 -9.76 7.01
CA ARG A 126 11.41 -8.51 7.56
C ARG A 126 10.29 -7.48 7.63
N VAL A 127 10.32 -6.66 8.69
CA VAL A 127 9.43 -5.50 8.86
C VAL A 127 10.28 -4.23 8.83
N PRO A 128 9.96 -3.24 7.98
CA PRO A 128 10.66 -1.96 7.97
C PRO A 128 10.45 -1.20 9.28
N LEU A 129 11.53 -0.84 9.97
CA LEU A 129 11.49 0.00 11.18
C LEU A 129 11.84 1.45 10.90
N GLU A 130 12.43 1.72 9.74
CA GLU A 130 12.73 3.05 9.18
C GLU A 130 12.19 3.10 7.74
N PRO A 131 11.96 4.30 7.17
CA PRO A 131 11.58 4.43 5.77
C PRO A 131 12.65 3.83 4.85
N GLU A 132 12.23 3.00 3.90
CA GLU A 132 13.14 2.37 2.92
C GLU A 132 12.54 2.33 1.51
N PRO A 133 13.36 2.28 0.44
CA PRO A 133 12.84 2.18 -0.93
C PRO A 133 12.07 0.88 -1.18
N LEU A 134 10.99 0.96 -1.96
CA LEU A 134 10.32 -0.21 -2.50
C LEU A 134 11.20 -0.86 -3.58
N ALA A 135 11.84 -1.98 -3.25
CA ALA A 135 12.62 -2.76 -4.20
C ALA A 135 11.68 -3.50 -5.19
N VAL A 136 11.54 -2.95 -6.40
CA VAL A 136 10.70 -3.50 -7.46
C VAL A 136 11.36 -4.71 -8.12
N ARG A 137 10.75 -5.89 -7.99
CA ARG A 137 11.22 -7.17 -8.55
C ARG A 137 10.37 -7.66 -9.70
N ALA A 138 9.12 -7.22 -9.75
CA ALA A 138 8.17 -7.56 -10.79
C ALA A 138 8.79 -7.36 -12.19
N SER A 139 8.60 -8.35 -13.06
CA SER A 139 9.06 -8.32 -14.46
C SER A 139 8.49 -7.13 -15.25
N SER A 140 7.35 -6.59 -14.82
CA SER A 140 6.73 -5.39 -15.38
C SER A 140 7.48 -4.09 -15.10
N GLY A 141 8.47 -4.10 -14.21
CA GLY A 141 9.16 -2.91 -13.72
C GLY A 141 8.30 -2.00 -12.84
N ARG A 142 7.14 -2.49 -12.38
CA ARG A 142 6.20 -1.74 -11.53
C ARG A 142 6.03 -2.46 -10.20
N GLY A 143 6.02 -1.70 -9.10
CA GLY A 143 5.88 -2.25 -7.76
C GLY A 143 4.62 -3.10 -7.62
N LEU A 144 4.74 -4.31 -7.07
CA LEU A 144 3.64 -5.23 -6.84
C LEU A 144 3.40 -5.42 -5.34
N VAL A 145 2.21 -5.07 -4.86
CA VAL A 145 1.84 -5.15 -3.45
C VAL A 145 0.64 -6.07 -3.27
N ALA A 146 0.77 -7.01 -2.34
CA ALA A 146 -0.34 -7.84 -1.89
C ALA A 146 -0.91 -7.28 -0.57
N MET A 147 -2.23 -7.28 -0.44
CA MET A 147 -2.93 -6.75 0.73
C MET A 147 -3.89 -7.79 1.29
N THR A 148 -3.85 -8.01 2.61
CA THR A 148 -4.75 -8.96 3.31
C THR A 148 -5.62 -8.24 4.33
N SER A 149 -6.89 -8.66 4.46
CA SER A 149 -7.74 -8.26 5.58
C SER A 149 -8.70 -9.38 5.98
N SER A 150 -8.88 -9.56 7.30
CA SER A 150 -9.82 -10.52 7.86
C SER A 150 -10.74 -9.84 8.85
N GLY A 151 -12.05 -9.99 8.66
CA GLY A 151 -13.04 -9.55 9.63
C GLY A 151 -13.18 -10.55 10.76
N ILE A 152 -13.48 -10.07 11.96
CA ILE A 152 -13.76 -10.91 13.14
C ILE A 152 -14.93 -11.89 12.94
N GLY A 153 -15.81 -11.65 11.95
CA GLY A 153 -16.87 -12.57 11.56
C GLY A 153 -16.45 -13.68 10.59
N GLY A 154 -15.15 -13.83 10.33
CA GLY A 154 -14.60 -14.84 9.41
C GLY A 154 -14.64 -14.47 7.93
N SER A 155 -15.04 -13.25 7.56
CA SER A 155 -14.93 -12.78 6.17
C SER A 155 -13.50 -12.39 5.86
N ASN A 156 -12.91 -12.92 4.78
CA ASN A 156 -11.55 -12.58 4.37
C ASN A 156 -11.56 -11.88 3.02
N GLY A 157 -10.61 -10.97 2.85
CA GLY A 157 -10.34 -10.26 1.61
C GLY A 157 -8.85 -10.23 1.31
N HIS A 158 -8.52 -10.36 0.04
CA HIS A 158 -7.16 -10.19 -0.47
C HIS A 158 -7.18 -9.38 -1.76
N CYS A 159 -6.16 -8.57 -2.00
CA CYS A 159 -6.05 -7.73 -3.18
C CYS A 159 -4.61 -7.67 -3.67
N VAL A 160 -4.44 -7.72 -4.98
CA VAL A 160 -3.15 -7.55 -5.65
C VAL A 160 -3.17 -6.22 -6.38
N VAL A 161 -2.27 -5.32 -6.01
CA VAL A 161 -2.17 -3.97 -6.56
C VAL A 161 -0.80 -3.80 -7.21
N GLU A 162 -0.78 -3.29 -8.42
CA GLU A 162 0.44 -2.91 -9.11
C GLU A 162 0.50 -1.38 -9.21
N GLY A 163 1.70 -0.82 -9.06
CA GLY A 163 1.96 0.59 -9.26
C GLY A 163 1.53 1.07 -10.65
N PRO A 164 1.18 2.36 -10.80
CA PRO A 164 0.79 2.90 -12.09
C PRO A 164 1.96 2.85 -13.08
N PRO A 165 1.70 2.86 -14.40
CA PRO A 165 2.74 3.07 -15.39
C PRO A 165 3.43 4.42 -15.15
N ALA A 166 4.71 4.52 -15.49
CA ALA A 166 5.43 5.78 -15.48
C ALA A 166 4.66 6.82 -16.32
N VAL A 167 4.37 7.97 -15.72
CA VAL A 167 3.69 9.06 -16.42
C VAL A 167 4.72 9.73 -17.33
N SER A 168 4.69 9.41 -18.62
CA SER A 168 5.41 10.21 -19.60
C SER A 168 4.72 11.57 -19.71
N PRO A 169 5.45 12.70 -19.66
CA PRO A 169 4.87 14.01 -19.92
C PRO A 169 4.13 13.95 -21.26
N LYS A 170 2.82 14.21 -21.26
CA LYS A 170 2.11 14.39 -22.52
C LYS A 170 2.67 15.65 -23.18
N PRO A 171 3.07 15.60 -24.46
CA PRO A 171 3.44 16.82 -25.17
C PRO A 171 2.28 17.79 -25.06
N SER A 172 2.60 19.06 -24.80
CA SER A 172 1.60 20.13 -24.74
C SER A 172 0.70 20.04 -25.97
N SER A 173 -0.61 19.98 -25.76
CA SER A 173 -1.59 20.10 -26.85
C SER A 173 -1.64 21.52 -27.42
N PHE A 174 -0.90 22.44 -26.83
CA PHE A 174 -0.82 23.84 -27.23
C PHE A 174 0.55 24.14 -27.83
N TRP A 175 0.57 24.93 -28.90
CA TRP A 175 1.78 25.51 -29.52
C TRP A 175 2.50 26.54 -28.65
N ILE A 176 1.94 26.85 -27.47
CA ILE A 176 2.55 27.73 -26.47
C ILE A 176 3.09 26.85 -25.35
N ASN A 177 4.33 27.11 -24.95
CA ASN A 177 4.91 26.52 -23.76
C ASN A 177 4.27 27.17 -22.53
N ALA A 178 3.57 26.39 -21.70
CA ALA A 178 2.83 26.89 -20.54
C ALA A 178 3.73 27.61 -19.52
N PHE A 179 5.04 27.41 -19.58
CA PHE A 179 6.02 28.07 -18.73
C PHE A 179 6.39 29.50 -19.17
N ASP A 180 6.03 29.90 -20.39
CA ASP A 180 6.44 31.19 -20.98
C ASP A 180 5.30 32.23 -21.00
N VAL A 181 4.15 31.92 -20.40
CA VAL A 181 2.97 32.81 -20.38
C VAL A 181 2.36 32.90 -18.98
N PRO A 182 1.73 34.04 -18.62
CA PRO A 182 0.96 34.13 -17.39
C PRO A 182 -0.15 33.07 -17.35
N LEU A 183 -0.17 32.27 -16.29
CA LEU A 183 -1.21 31.27 -16.05
C LEU A 183 -2.28 31.84 -15.11
N LEU A 184 -3.55 31.73 -15.52
CA LEU A 184 -4.69 32.05 -14.66
C LEU A 184 -5.17 30.79 -13.94
N TYR A 185 -5.01 30.75 -12.62
CA TYR A 185 -5.62 29.72 -11.78
C TYR A 185 -7.01 30.17 -11.33
N VAL A 186 -8.02 29.37 -11.63
CA VAL A 186 -9.41 29.63 -11.23
C VAL A 186 -9.76 28.70 -10.08
N ALA A 187 -10.10 29.28 -8.92
CA ALA A 187 -10.63 28.56 -7.78
C ALA A 187 -12.13 28.85 -7.62
N ALA A 188 -12.91 27.82 -7.35
CA ALA A 188 -14.35 27.92 -7.15
C ALA A 188 -14.77 27.03 -5.98
N GLY A 189 -15.93 27.33 -5.41
CA GLY A 189 -16.53 26.55 -4.33
C GLY A 189 -18.02 26.83 -4.22
N LEU A 190 -18.75 25.96 -3.53
CA LEU A 190 -20.21 26.10 -3.32
C LEU A 190 -20.57 27.25 -2.37
N SER A 191 -19.57 27.94 -1.81
CA SER A 191 -19.71 29.11 -0.95
C SER A 191 -18.44 29.97 -1.03
N PRO A 192 -18.51 31.26 -0.65
CA PRO A 192 -17.32 32.11 -0.56
C PRO A 192 -16.20 31.48 0.29
N ARG A 193 -16.55 30.86 1.42
CA ARG A 193 -15.58 30.19 2.30
C ARG A 193 -14.85 29.03 1.61
N SER A 194 -15.58 28.18 0.87
CA SER A 194 -14.98 27.03 0.16
C SER A 194 -14.17 27.45 -1.06
N ALA A 195 -14.58 28.52 -1.75
CA ALA A 195 -13.80 29.10 -2.83
C ALA A 195 -12.47 29.67 -2.31
N SER A 196 -12.50 30.40 -1.18
CA SER A 196 -11.29 30.91 -0.53
C SER A 196 -10.37 29.79 -0.05
N ALA A 197 -10.91 28.75 0.60
CA ALA A 197 -10.09 27.62 1.04
C ALA A 197 -9.41 26.89 -0.14
N SER A 198 -10.12 26.70 -1.25
CA SER A 198 -9.55 26.09 -2.46
C SER A 198 -8.49 26.99 -3.10
N ALA A 199 -8.71 28.30 -3.11
CA ALA A 199 -7.72 29.26 -3.60
C ALA A 199 -6.45 29.23 -2.75
N THR A 200 -6.58 29.18 -1.42
CA THR A 200 -5.43 29.08 -0.50
C THR A 200 -4.66 27.78 -0.71
N ASP A 201 -5.33 26.62 -0.81
CA ASP A 201 -4.64 25.34 -1.06
C ASP A 201 -3.90 25.33 -2.41
N ILE A 202 -4.49 25.92 -3.47
CA ILE A 202 -3.82 26.07 -4.76
C ILE A 202 -2.57 26.95 -4.61
N VAL A 203 -2.69 28.10 -3.93
CA VAL A 203 -1.56 29.02 -3.72
C VAL A 203 -0.44 28.34 -2.93
N ASP A 204 -0.76 27.61 -1.86
CA ASP A 204 0.23 26.92 -1.03
C ASP A 204 0.97 25.83 -1.82
N ARG A 205 0.24 25.03 -2.62
CA ARG A 205 0.83 23.98 -3.46
C ARG A 205 1.68 24.55 -4.58
N VAL A 206 1.22 25.60 -5.26
CA VAL A 206 2.00 26.26 -6.32
C VAL A 206 3.23 26.98 -5.74
N GLY A 207 3.10 27.60 -4.57
CA GLY A 207 4.19 28.27 -3.88
C GLY A 207 5.29 27.29 -3.45
N ALA A 208 4.93 26.13 -2.90
CA ALA A 208 5.88 25.06 -2.59
C ALA A 208 6.57 24.54 -3.86
N TRP A 209 5.83 24.36 -4.96
CA TRP A 209 6.36 23.88 -6.22
C TRP A 209 7.32 24.86 -6.92
N ALA A 210 7.05 26.17 -6.84
CA ALA A 210 7.95 27.21 -7.35
C ALA A 210 9.32 27.20 -6.63
N GLY A 211 9.33 26.91 -5.32
CA GLY A 211 10.56 26.74 -4.55
C GLY A 211 11.36 25.50 -4.97
N ASP A 212 10.68 24.38 -5.22
CA ASP A 212 11.31 23.12 -5.65
C ASP A 212 11.90 23.21 -7.06
N VAL A 213 11.22 23.90 -8.00
CA VAL A 213 11.72 24.13 -9.37
C VAL A 213 12.94 25.05 -9.37
N GLN A 214 12.97 26.09 -8.52
CA GLN A 214 14.16 26.95 -8.36
C GLN A 214 15.35 26.19 -7.74
N GLN A 215 15.11 25.30 -6.77
CA GLN A 215 16.18 24.46 -6.21
C GLN A 215 16.69 23.40 -7.18
N ALA A 216 15.82 22.80 -7.99
CA ALA A 216 16.21 21.84 -9.02
C ALA A 216 17.04 22.52 -10.13
N ALA A 217 16.67 23.75 -10.54
CA ALA A 217 17.43 24.54 -11.51
C ALA A 217 18.79 25.04 -10.96
N ALA A 218 18.93 25.21 -9.64
CA ALA A 218 20.19 25.61 -9.02
C ALA A 218 21.17 24.45 -8.76
N ARG A 219 20.73 23.19 -8.93
CA ARG A 219 21.54 21.97 -8.76
C ARG A 219 21.94 21.30 -10.08
N ALA A 220 21.47 21.84 -11.21
CA ALA A 220 21.87 21.45 -12.57
C ALA A 220 22.95 22.42 -13.09
#